data_AF-A0A2U3HDG9-F1
#
_entry.id   AF-A0A2U3HDG9-F1
#
_cell.length_a   1.000
_cell.length_b   1.000
_cell.length_c   1.000
_cell.angle_alpha   90.00
_cell.angle_beta   90.00
_cell.angle_gamma   90.00
#
_symmetry.space_group_name_H-M   'P 1'
#
loop_
_entity.id
_entity.type
_entity.pdbx_description
1 polymer ?
#
loop_
_entity_poly.entity_id
_entity_poly.type
_entity_poly.pdbx_seq_one_letter_code
_entity_poly.pdbx_strand_id
1 'polypeptide(L)'
;MRGRSIGTAVAAVSAFVAAAHVVPAATWLAGPRRTWLPALAGAGRPDHVALTFDDGPDPRSTPAFLAALDELGVRSTFFVLGERALCHRELSCEIVRRGHELAVHGWTHDRPWRPAPAREVRRLARAAHAVAEVSGTAPDWYRPPYGILTGDRLLAAHRTGLRPVLWTAWGRDWTARATAGSVAATVLPDLRGGGTVVLHDTDRHAQPGCWQAALAALPLLVGACRAAGLTVGPLREHGIARPAPGGGGAAVADPWPGDGGVVR
;
A
#
# COMPACT_ATOMS: atom_id res chain seq x y z
N MET A 1 15.71 -27.59 41.80
CA MET A 1 16.30 -26.57 40.90
C MET A 1 15.76 -26.59 39.45
N ARG A 2 14.85 -27.49 39.03
CA ARG A 2 14.35 -27.59 37.64
C ARG A 2 13.20 -26.64 37.24
N GLY A 3 12.52 -25.99 38.20
CA GLY A 3 11.37 -25.10 37.91
C GLY A 3 11.73 -23.69 37.44
N ARG A 4 12.91 -23.16 37.83
CA ARG A 4 13.35 -21.80 37.47
C ARG A 4 13.83 -21.70 36.01
N SER A 5 14.32 -22.79 35.42
CA SER A 5 14.79 -22.82 34.03
C SER A 5 13.66 -22.89 33.01
N ILE A 6 12.54 -23.55 33.34
CA ILE A 6 11.37 -23.62 32.44
C ILE A 6 10.64 -22.27 32.41
N GLY A 7 10.45 -21.62 33.57
CA GLY A 7 9.81 -20.29 33.63
C GLY A 7 10.60 -19.21 32.89
N THR A 8 11.93 -19.25 32.94
CA THR A 8 12.80 -18.32 32.19
C THR A 8 12.77 -18.58 30.69
N ALA A 9 12.76 -19.84 30.26
CA ALA A 9 12.65 -20.19 28.84
C ALA A 9 11.29 -19.76 28.24
N VAL A 10 10.17 -20.00 28.94
CA VAL A 10 8.83 -19.59 28.49
C VAL A 10 8.70 -18.06 28.40
N ALA A 11 9.25 -17.34 29.37
CA ALA A 11 9.28 -15.87 29.34
C ALA A 11 10.10 -15.33 28.17
N ALA A 12 11.26 -15.94 27.88
CA ALA A 12 12.10 -15.55 26.75
C ALA A 12 11.43 -15.79 25.40
N VAL A 13 10.76 -16.94 25.21
CA VAL A 13 10.00 -17.23 23.99
C VAL A 13 8.84 -16.25 23.80
N SER A 14 8.12 -15.94 24.89
CA SER A 14 6.99 -15.00 24.85
C SER A 14 7.46 -13.58 24.49
N ALA A 15 8.57 -13.13 25.08
CA ALA A 15 9.19 -11.85 24.77
C ALA A 15 9.67 -11.79 23.30
N PHE A 16 10.26 -12.87 22.79
CA PHE A 16 10.68 -12.95 21.40
C PHE A 16 9.50 -12.86 20.43
N VAL A 17 8.41 -13.60 20.67
CA VAL A 17 7.21 -13.54 19.82
C VAL A 17 6.59 -12.15 19.84
N ALA A 18 6.50 -11.52 21.02
CA ALA A 18 6.00 -10.15 21.14
C ALA A 18 6.90 -9.16 20.36
N ALA A 19 8.22 -9.27 20.50
CA ALA A 19 9.18 -8.45 19.77
C ALA A 19 9.07 -8.67 18.25
N ALA A 20 8.99 -9.92 17.78
CA ALA A 20 8.83 -10.24 16.36
C ALA A 20 7.54 -9.67 15.75
N HIS A 21 6.49 -9.50 16.55
CA HIS A 21 5.25 -8.84 16.11
C HIS A 21 5.37 -7.31 16.09
N VAL A 22 5.94 -6.72 17.13
CA VAL A 22 5.95 -5.25 17.34
C VAL A 22 7.09 -4.55 16.62
N VAL A 23 8.31 -5.11 16.61
CA VAL A 23 9.50 -4.46 16.05
C VAL A 23 9.31 -4.05 14.58
N PRO A 24 8.72 -4.90 13.70
CA PRO A 24 8.42 -4.47 12.33
C PRO A 24 7.55 -3.20 12.24
N ALA A 25 6.65 -2.96 13.20
CA ALA A 25 5.82 -1.75 13.19
C ALA A 25 6.63 -0.45 13.36
N ALA A 26 7.86 -0.53 13.89
CA ALA A 26 8.76 0.62 13.98
C ALA A 26 9.14 1.19 12.60
N THR A 27 8.89 0.47 11.49
CA THR A 27 9.06 1.00 10.13
C THR A 27 8.15 2.18 9.84
N TRP A 28 7.14 2.47 10.67
CA TRP A 28 6.38 3.72 10.60
C TRP A 28 7.26 4.98 10.75
N LEU A 29 8.37 4.88 11.49
CA LEU A 29 9.30 6.00 11.70
C LEU A 29 10.02 6.38 10.40
N ALA A 30 9.64 7.53 9.84
CA ALA A 30 10.06 7.94 8.50
C ALA A 30 11.58 8.06 8.32
N GLY A 31 12.30 8.68 9.27
CA GLY A 31 13.75 8.88 9.18
C GLY A 31 14.52 7.54 9.07
N PRO A 32 14.48 6.68 10.10
CA PRO A 32 15.07 5.35 10.06
C PRO A 32 14.66 4.52 8.84
N ARG A 33 13.36 4.52 8.50
CA ARG A 33 12.85 3.78 7.33
C ARG A 33 13.50 4.26 6.04
N ARG A 34 13.53 5.57 5.79
CA ARG A 34 14.07 6.14 4.54
C ARG A 34 15.57 5.86 4.39
N THR A 35 16.31 5.83 5.50
CA THR A 35 17.77 5.62 5.49
C THR A 35 18.14 4.13 5.36
N TRP A 36 17.53 3.26 6.15
CA TRP A 36 17.94 1.84 6.24
C TRP A 36 17.12 0.90 5.37
N LEU A 37 15.90 1.29 5.01
CA LEU A 37 14.97 0.45 4.24
C LEU A 37 14.39 1.25 3.06
N PRO A 38 15.23 1.80 2.15
CA PRO A 38 14.77 2.67 1.07
C PRO A 38 13.74 2.00 0.16
N ALA A 39 13.88 0.69 -0.13
CA ALA A 39 12.89 -0.05 -0.91
C ALA A 39 11.53 -0.12 -0.22
N LEU A 40 11.50 -0.37 1.10
CA LEU A 40 10.26 -0.35 1.90
C LEU A 40 9.69 1.08 2.00
N ALA A 41 10.53 2.10 2.03
CA ALA A 41 10.10 3.49 1.97
C ALA A 41 9.47 3.87 0.62
N GLY A 42 9.58 3.02 -0.40
CA GLY A 42 9.13 3.30 -1.75
C GLY A 42 10.09 4.20 -2.51
N ALA A 43 11.38 4.19 -2.20
CA ALA A 43 12.37 4.96 -2.94
C ALA A 43 12.69 4.28 -4.29
N GLY A 44 12.42 4.98 -5.40
CA GLY A 44 12.64 4.51 -6.76
C GLY A 44 13.70 5.29 -7.54
N ARG A 45 13.59 5.28 -8.87
CA ARG A 45 14.50 5.97 -9.81
C ARG A 45 14.44 7.49 -9.61
N PRO A 46 15.59 8.21 -9.64
CA PRO A 46 15.67 9.63 -9.34
C PRO A 46 14.95 10.57 -10.32
N ASP A 47 14.49 10.10 -11.48
CA ASP A 47 13.75 10.89 -12.48
C ASP A 47 12.22 10.66 -12.39
N HIS A 48 11.76 9.86 -11.43
CA HIS A 48 10.37 9.42 -11.32
C HIS A 48 9.80 9.67 -9.93
N VAL A 49 8.53 10.04 -9.86
CA VAL A 49 7.72 10.09 -8.63
C VAL A 49 6.55 9.14 -8.78
N ALA A 50 6.40 8.21 -7.83
CA ALA A 50 5.22 7.37 -7.75
C ALA A 50 4.08 8.12 -7.06
N LEU A 51 2.98 8.36 -7.78
CA LEU A 51 1.75 8.92 -7.22
C LEU A 51 0.81 7.78 -6.83
N THR A 52 0.44 7.71 -5.55
CA THR A 52 -0.35 6.59 -5.01
C THR A 52 -1.56 7.08 -4.22
N PHE A 53 -2.68 6.33 -4.33
CA PHE A 53 -3.93 6.57 -3.61
C PHE A 53 -4.33 5.34 -2.80
N ASP A 54 -4.69 5.51 -1.53
CA ASP A 54 -5.15 4.43 -0.65
C ASP A 54 -6.68 4.47 -0.44
N ASP A 55 -7.23 3.33 0.00
CA ASP A 55 -8.59 3.07 0.50
C ASP A 55 -9.71 2.79 -0.53
N GLY A 56 -9.54 3.21 -1.78
CA GLY A 56 -10.53 3.01 -2.84
C GLY A 56 -10.78 1.54 -3.26
N PRO A 57 -11.56 1.34 -4.33
CA PRO A 57 -12.34 2.35 -5.03
C PRO A 57 -13.62 2.77 -4.29
N ASP A 58 -14.06 3.99 -4.58
CA ASP A 58 -15.33 4.57 -4.14
C ASP A 58 -16.06 5.23 -5.32
N PRO A 59 -17.30 4.81 -5.63
CA PRO A 59 -18.05 5.36 -6.76
C PRO A 59 -18.34 6.87 -6.63
N ARG A 60 -18.25 7.45 -5.43
CA ARG A 60 -18.49 8.89 -5.23
C ARG A 60 -17.28 9.76 -5.58
N SER A 61 -16.07 9.25 -5.46
CA SER A 61 -14.86 10.08 -5.50
C SER A 61 -13.83 9.57 -6.51
N THR A 62 -13.56 8.27 -6.59
CA THR A 62 -12.56 7.69 -7.52
C THR A 62 -12.77 8.13 -8.98
N PRO A 63 -14.00 8.23 -9.54
CA PRO A 63 -14.19 8.73 -10.91
C PRO A 63 -13.64 10.16 -11.13
N ALA A 64 -13.70 11.02 -10.11
CA ALA A 64 -13.17 12.38 -10.20
C ALA A 64 -11.63 12.38 -10.21
N PHE A 65 -11.00 11.48 -9.45
CA PHE A 65 -9.54 11.28 -9.52
C PHE A 65 -9.12 10.76 -10.90
N LEU A 66 -9.83 9.79 -11.46
CA LEU A 66 -9.54 9.29 -12.81
C LEU A 66 -9.64 10.41 -13.86
N ALA A 67 -10.69 11.22 -13.81
CA ALA A 67 -10.83 12.36 -14.72
C ALA A 67 -9.68 13.37 -14.57
N ALA A 68 -9.32 13.74 -13.34
CA ALA A 68 -8.22 14.69 -13.11
C ALA A 68 -6.86 14.12 -13.54
N LEU A 69 -6.62 12.81 -13.38
CA LEU A 69 -5.39 12.17 -13.83
C LEU A 69 -5.31 12.11 -15.36
N ASP A 70 -6.43 11.88 -16.05
CA ASP A 70 -6.53 11.95 -17.51
C ASP A 70 -6.23 13.37 -18.02
N GLU A 71 -6.84 14.39 -17.41
CA GLU A 71 -6.59 15.81 -17.73
C GLU A 71 -5.12 16.20 -17.52
N LEU A 72 -4.51 15.68 -16.45
CA LEU A 72 -3.11 15.88 -16.16
C LEU A 72 -2.20 15.00 -17.03
N GLY A 73 -2.71 14.01 -17.76
CA GLY A 73 -1.92 13.10 -18.58
C GLY A 73 -0.92 12.26 -17.76
N VAL A 74 -1.30 11.85 -16.54
CA VAL A 74 -0.46 11.03 -15.64
C VAL A 74 -1.18 9.76 -15.21
N ARG A 75 -0.41 8.72 -14.91
CA ARG A 75 -0.91 7.45 -14.35
C ARG A 75 -0.44 7.32 -12.90
N SER A 76 -1.11 6.45 -12.14
CA SER A 76 -0.93 6.34 -10.69
C SER A 76 -1.17 4.90 -10.23
N THR A 77 -0.82 4.59 -8.98
CA THR A 77 -1.17 3.32 -8.34
C THR A 77 -2.27 3.52 -7.30
N PHE A 78 -3.32 2.71 -7.37
CA PHE A 78 -4.39 2.68 -6.39
C PHE A 78 -4.23 1.44 -5.51
N PHE A 79 -3.93 1.66 -4.23
CA PHE A 79 -3.96 0.65 -3.19
C PHE A 79 -5.41 0.45 -2.73
N VAL A 80 -6.04 -0.58 -3.28
CA VAL A 80 -7.46 -0.83 -3.06
C VAL A 80 -7.69 -1.87 -1.98
N LEU A 81 -8.79 -1.72 -1.26
CA LEU A 81 -9.27 -2.75 -0.35
C LEU A 81 -9.93 -3.87 -1.17
N GLY A 82 -9.59 -5.13 -0.89
CA GLY A 82 -10.12 -6.29 -1.62
C GLY A 82 -11.66 -6.36 -1.62
N GLU A 83 -12.30 -6.02 -0.50
CA GLU A 83 -13.77 -5.90 -0.43
C GLU A 83 -14.30 -4.86 -1.42
N ARG A 84 -13.65 -3.69 -1.50
CA ARG A 84 -14.07 -2.60 -2.39
C ARG A 84 -13.86 -2.94 -3.85
N ALA A 85 -12.75 -3.58 -4.17
CA ALA A 85 -12.42 -3.99 -5.54
C ALA A 85 -13.52 -4.90 -6.13
N LEU A 86 -14.05 -5.84 -5.33
CA LEU A 86 -15.16 -6.70 -5.77
C LEU A 86 -16.51 -5.99 -5.73
N CYS A 87 -16.79 -5.17 -4.72
CA CYS A 87 -18.05 -4.43 -4.64
C CYS A 87 -18.23 -3.43 -5.78
N HIS A 88 -17.13 -2.87 -6.31
CA HIS A 88 -17.13 -1.91 -7.42
C HIS A 88 -16.25 -2.44 -8.55
N ARG A 89 -16.60 -3.62 -9.05
CA ARG A 89 -15.81 -4.35 -10.04
C ARG A 89 -15.61 -3.53 -11.31
N GLU A 90 -16.68 -2.96 -11.83
CA GLU A 90 -16.65 -2.16 -13.07
C GLU A 90 -15.73 -0.95 -12.92
N LEU A 91 -15.77 -0.28 -11.77
CA LEU A 91 -14.89 0.84 -11.47
C LEU A 91 -13.44 0.40 -11.30
N SER A 92 -13.19 -0.77 -10.71
CA SER A 92 -11.83 -1.33 -10.61
C SER A 92 -11.26 -1.67 -12.00
N CYS A 93 -12.06 -2.29 -12.86
CA CYS A 93 -11.69 -2.54 -14.25
C CYS A 93 -11.44 -1.22 -15.00
N GLU A 94 -12.23 -0.18 -14.74
CA GLU A 94 -12.06 1.14 -15.33
C GLU A 94 -10.73 1.81 -14.94
N ILE A 95 -10.31 1.71 -13.67
CA ILE A 95 -9.00 2.17 -13.21
C ILE A 95 -7.88 1.53 -14.06
N VAL A 96 -7.96 0.21 -14.28
CA VAL A 96 -6.98 -0.54 -15.06
C VAL A 96 -7.05 -0.20 -16.55
N ARG A 97 -8.26 -0.03 -17.10
CA ARG A 97 -8.49 0.33 -18.50
C ARG A 97 -7.89 1.69 -18.85
N ARG A 98 -7.88 2.64 -17.90
CA ARG A 98 -7.19 3.94 -18.04
C ARG A 98 -5.68 3.87 -17.81
N GLY A 99 -5.14 2.67 -17.58
CA GLY A 99 -3.70 2.43 -17.47
C GLY A 99 -3.13 2.67 -16.08
N HIS A 100 -3.95 2.88 -15.05
CA HIS A 100 -3.46 2.94 -13.67
C HIS A 100 -3.08 1.54 -13.16
N GLU A 101 -2.35 1.48 -12.06
CA GLU A 101 -1.97 0.23 -11.39
C GLU A 101 -2.92 -0.04 -10.23
N LEU A 102 -3.36 -1.28 -10.05
CA LEU A 102 -4.02 -1.71 -8.81
C LEU A 102 -3.04 -2.47 -7.92
N ALA A 103 -3.05 -2.12 -6.63
CA ALA A 103 -2.25 -2.72 -5.58
C ALA A 103 -3.13 -3.06 -4.37
N VAL A 104 -2.61 -3.87 -3.44
CA VAL A 104 -3.41 -4.39 -2.32
C VAL A 104 -3.27 -3.50 -1.09
N HIS A 105 -4.39 -3.03 -0.52
CA HIS A 105 -4.43 -2.35 0.79
C HIS A 105 -5.01 -3.23 1.92
N GLY A 106 -5.04 -4.55 1.71
CA GLY A 106 -5.70 -5.51 2.59
C GLY A 106 -7.14 -5.82 2.17
N TRP A 107 -7.83 -6.65 2.96
CA TRP A 107 -9.24 -7.00 2.67
C TRP A 107 -10.21 -5.91 3.10
N THR A 108 -10.06 -5.46 4.35
CA THR A 108 -10.74 -4.32 4.99
C THR A 108 -9.68 -3.48 5.72
N HIS A 109 -10.02 -2.22 6.04
CA HIS A 109 -9.10 -1.30 6.72
C HIS A 109 -9.01 -1.56 8.24
N ASP A 110 -8.54 -2.75 8.61
CA ASP A 110 -8.50 -3.22 10.00
C ASP A 110 -7.32 -2.63 10.78
N ARG A 111 -7.55 -2.35 12.07
CA ARG A 111 -6.49 -1.94 13.00
C ARG A 111 -5.68 -3.15 13.48
N PRO A 112 -4.34 -3.09 13.55
CA PRO A 112 -3.48 -4.23 13.87
C PRO A 112 -3.31 -4.47 15.38
N TRP A 113 -4.35 -4.30 16.20
CA TRP A 113 -4.19 -4.32 17.66
C TRP A 113 -3.85 -5.69 18.25
N ARG A 114 -4.27 -6.78 17.57
CA ARG A 114 -4.11 -8.14 18.08
C ARG A 114 -3.44 -9.02 17.02
N PRO A 115 -2.31 -9.68 17.36
CA PRO A 115 -1.64 -10.59 16.44
C PRO A 115 -2.59 -11.69 15.95
N ALA A 116 -2.65 -11.89 14.63
CA ALA A 116 -3.49 -12.95 14.06
C ALA A 116 -2.93 -13.47 12.73
N PRO A 117 -1.73 -14.07 12.73
CA PRO A 117 -0.99 -14.41 11.52
C PRO A 117 -1.78 -15.23 10.50
N ALA A 118 -2.48 -16.28 10.93
CA ALA A 118 -3.28 -17.09 10.02
C ALA A 118 -4.44 -16.31 9.39
N ARG A 119 -5.05 -15.38 10.14
CA ARG A 119 -6.13 -14.52 9.62
C ARG A 119 -5.58 -13.51 8.63
N GLU A 120 -4.46 -12.86 8.95
CA GLU A 120 -3.83 -11.86 8.07
C GLU A 120 -3.37 -12.50 6.75
N VAL A 121 -2.74 -13.69 6.79
CA VAL A 121 -2.38 -14.44 5.56
C VAL A 121 -3.61 -14.71 4.70
N ARG A 122 -4.69 -15.26 5.28
CA ARG A 122 -5.92 -15.55 4.52
C ARG A 122 -6.57 -14.29 3.95
N ARG A 123 -6.65 -13.20 4.73
CA ARG A 123 -7.26 -11.94 4.29
C ARG A 123 -6.44 -11.29 3.18
N LEU A 124 -5.11 -11.30 3.31
CA LEU A 124 -4.24 -10.73 2.31
C LEU A 124 -4.24 -11.54 1.02
N ALA A 125 -4.25 -12.87 1.10
CA ALA A 125 -4.39 -13.74 -0.07
C ALA A 125 -5.73 -13.49 -0.79
N ARG A 126 -6.83 -13.38 -0.02
CA ARG A 126 -8.15 -13.05 -0.57
C ARG A 126 -8.16 -11.68 -1.26
N ALA A 127 -7.51 -10.68 -0.67
CA ALA A 127 -7.41 -9.35 -1.27
C ALA A 127 -6.57 -9.35 -2.55
N ALA A 128 -5.45 -10.08 -2.55
CA ALA A 128 -4.61 -10.27 -3.74
C ALA A 128 -5.39 -10.92 -4.89
N HIS A 129 -6.20 -11.94 -4.57
CA HIS A 129 -7.08 -12.56 -5.57
C HIS A 129 -8.10 -11.58 -6.14
N ALA A 130 -8.82 -10.87 -5.28
CA ALA A 130 -9.81 -9.89 -5.72
C ALA A 130 -9.20 -8.85 -6.66
N VAL A 131 -8.00 -8.35 -6.34
CA VAL A 131 -7.27 -7.40 -7.20
C VAL A 131 -6.83 -8.07 -8.50
N ALA A 132 -6.34 -9.30 -8.47
CA ALA A 132 -5.96 -10.04 -9.68
C ALA A 132 -7.16 -10.29 -10.60
N GLU A 133 -8.32 -10.61 -10.03
CA GLU A 133 -9.55 -10.86 -10.75
C GLU A 133 -10.04 -9.64 -11.54
N VAL A 134 -9.92 -8.43 -10.97
CA VAL A 134 -10.38 -7.19 -11.63
C VAL A 134 -9.31 -6.53 -12.49
N SER A 135 -8.02 -6.81 -12.24
CA SER A 135 -6.91 -6.25 -13.03
C SER A 135 -6.40 -7.16 -14.13
N GLY A 136 -6.76 -8.44 -14.12
CA GLY A 136 -6.26 -9.45 -15.06
C GLY A 136 -4.79 -9.83 -14.84
N THR A 137 -4.12 -9.30 -13.80
CA THR A 137 -2.71 -9.58 -13.49
C THR A 137 -2.49 -9.70 -11.98
N ALA A 138 -1.53 -10.51 -11.55
CA ALA A 138 -1.23 -10.61 -10.13
C ALA A 138 -0.65 -9.28 -9.60
N PRO A 139 -1.16 -8.72 -8.49
CA PRO A 139 -0.61 -7.50 -7.93
C PRO A 139 0.79 -7.74 -7.32
N ASP A 140 1.71 -6.79 -7.49
CA ASP A 140 3.04 -6.84 -6.90
C ASP A 140 3.07 -6.25 -5.47
N TRP A 141 2.25 -5.23 -5.21
CA TRP A 141 2.41 -4.33 -4.07
C TRP A 141 1.37 -4.54 -2.98
N TYR A 142 1.82 -4.41 -1.75
CA TYR A 142 0.99 -4.33 -0.56
C TYR A 142 1.36 -3.09 0.24
N ARG A 143 0.36 -2.32 0.67
CA ARG A 143 0.53 -1.31 1.70
C ARG A 143 -0.38 -1.65 2.87
N PRO A 144 0.13 -1.81 4.10
CA PRO A 144 -0.73 -2.13 5.23
C PRO A 144 -1.60 -0.92 5.63
N PRO A 145 -2.88 -1.14 6.01
CA PRO A 145 -3.71 -0.10 6.61
C PRO A 145 -2.99 0.61 7.75
N TYR A 146 -3.17 1.93 7.81
CA TYR A 146 -2.46 2.83 8.72
C TYR A 146 -0.93 2.86 8.56
N GLY A 147 -0.35 2.26 7.51
CA GLY A 147 1.11 2.12 7.32
C GLY A 147 1.83 1.31 8.42
N ILE A 148 1.08 0.61 9.28
CA ILE A 148 1.63 -0.17 10.38
C ILE A 148 1.91 -1.59 9.88
N LEU A 149 3.19 -1.91 9.66
CA LEU A 149 3.64 -3.22 9.22
C LEU A 149 4.06 -4.08 10.41
N THR A 150 3.12 -4.75 11.06
CA THR A 150 3.40 -5.73 12.14
C THR A 150 4.01 -7.02 11.58
N GLY A 151 4.60 -7.86 12.45
CA GLY A 151 5.25 -9.11 12.04
C GLY A 151 4.30 -10.12 11.36
N ASP A 152 3.02 -10.15 11.73
CA ASP A 152 2.02 -10.98 11.05
C ASP A 152 1.64 -10.45 9.66
N ARG A 153 1.60 -9.12 9.47
CA ARG A 153 1.42 -8.49 8.15
C ARG A 153 2.63 -8.70 7.25
N LEU A 154 3.83 -8.63 7.80
CA LEU A 154 5.07 -8.95 7.08
C LEU A 154 5.09 -10.42 6.66
N LEU A 155 4.72 -11.33 7.56
CA LEU A 155 4.57 -12.76 7.24
C LEU A 155 3.50 -12.98 6.17
N ALA A 156 2.36 -12.31 6.26
CA ALA A 156 1.30 -12.38 5.27
C ALA A 156 1.80 -11.95 3.90
N ALA A 157 2.45 -10.80 3.80
CA ALA A 157 3.01 -10.30 2.54
C ALA A 157 4.02 -11.28 1.93
N HIS A 158 4.90 -11.84 2.76
CA HIS A 158 5.85 -12.87 2.32
C HIS A 158 5.14 -14.13 1.79
N ARG A 159 4.12 -14.63 2.50
CA ARG A 159 3.36 -15.84 2.12
C ARG A 159 2.52 -15.64 0.86
N THR A 160 2.13 -14.41 0.53
CA THR A 160 1.33 -14.10 -0.66
C THR A 160 2.19 -13.57 -1.82
N GLY A 161 3.52 -13.50 -1.66
CA GLY A 161 4.41 -12.95 -2.67
C GLY A 161 4.30 -11.43 -2.88
N LEU A 162 3.54 -10.72 -2.05
CA LEU A 162 3.36 -9.28 -2.15
C LEU A 162 4.54 -8.54 -1.53
N ARG A 163 4.89 -7.40 -2.10
CA ARG A 163 5.97 -6.54 -1.63
C ARG A 163 5.40 -5.39 -0.80
N PRO A 164 5.69 -5.32 0.51
CA PRO A 164 5.33 -4.18 1.31
C PRO A 164 5.99 -2.90 0.80
N VAL A 165 5.22 -1.83 0.64
CA VAL A 165 5.73 -0.49 0.31
C VAL A 165 4.96 0.58 1.08
N LEU A 166 5.71 1.52 1.65
CA LEU A 166 5.18 2.67 2.36
C LEU A 166 5.33 3.91 1.46
N TRP A 167 5.88 5.00 1.98
CA TRP A 167 6.00 6.25 1.27
C TRP A 167 7.19 7.07 1.76
N THR A 168 7.62 7.98 0.88
CA THR A 168 8.59 9.03 1.19
C THR A 168 7.90 10.37 1.42
N ALA A 169 6.72 10.64 0.87
CA ALA A 169 5.97 11.88 1.08
C ALA A 169 4.49 11.58 1.38
N TRP A 170 3.89 12.27 2.34
CA TRP A 170 2.51 12.02 2.80
C TRP A 170 1.72 13.32 2.91
N GLY A 171 0.58 13.41 2.20
CA GLY A 171 -0.19 14.65 2.14
C GLY A 171 -1.04 14.98 3.36
N ARG A 172 -1.29 14.02 4.28
CA ARG A 172 -2.21 14.20 5.43
C ARG A 172 -3.58 14.77 5.03
N ASP A 173 -4.01 14.40 3.84
CA ASP A 173 -5.24 14.80 3.16
C ASP A 173 -6.50 14.27 3.85
N TRP A 174 -6.38 13.24 4.70
CA TRP A 174 -7.46 12.59 5.44
C TRP A 174 -8.12 13.44 6.56
N THR A 175 -7.62 14.66 6.82
CA THR A 175 -8.08 15.51 7.93
C THR A 175 -9.22 16.46 7.51
N ALA A 176 -10.10 16.82 8.45
CA ALA A 176 -11.26 17.68 8.17
C ALA A 176 -10.90 19.12 7.76
N ARG A 177 -9.65 19.55 8.02
CA ARG A 177 -9.16 20.89 7.68
C ARG A 177 -8.19 20.87 6.49
N ALA A 178 -8.03 19.72 5.84
CA ALA A 178 -7.16 19.63 4.68
C ALA A 178 -7.69 20.54 3.56
N THR A 179 -6.78 21.28 2.94
CA THR A 179 -7.01 22.05 1.71
C THR A 179 -5.97 21.63 0.69
N ALA A 180 -6.19 21.96 -0.58
CA ALA A 180 -5.19 21.73 -1.63
C ALA A 180 -3.82 22.31 -1.25
N GLY A 181 -3.81 23.53 -0.71
CA GLY A 181 -2.60 24.21 -0.26
C GLY A 181 -1.93 23.51 0.93
N SER A 182 -2.68 23.04 1.92
CA SER A 182 -2.08 22.33 3.06
C SER A 182 -1.53 20.96 2.66
N VAL A 183 -2.21 20.25 1.77
CA VAL A 183 -1.75 18.97 1.21
C VAL A 183 -0.44 19.20 0.45
N ALA A 184 -0.42 20.17 -0.47
CA ALA A 184 0.80 20.53 -1.19
C ALA A 184 1.94 20.95 -0.26
N ALA A 185 1.68 21.81 0.72
CA ALA A 185 2.68 22.24 1.70
C ALA A 185 3.24 21.09 2.55
N THR A 186 2.48 20.01 2.74
CA THR A 186 2.95 18.81 3.45
C THR A 186 3.76 17.88 2.53
N VAL A 187 3.35 17.72 1.27
CA VAL A 187 4.01 16.81 0.31
C VAL A 187 5.31 17.42 -0.22
N LEU A 188 5.29 18.68 -0.66
CA LEU A 188 6.37 19.30 -1.43
C LEU A 188 7.74 19.28 -0.73
N PRO A 189 7.88 19.49 0.59
CA PRO A 189 9.19 19.42 1.26
C PRO A 189 9.86 18.03 1.19
N ASP A 190 9.06 16.97 1.08
CA ASP A 190 9.52 15.58 0.96
C ASP A 190 9.47 15.06 -0.49
N LEU A 191 8.96 15.87 -1.43
CA LEU A 191 8.81 15.53 -2.84
C LEU A 191 10.14 15.71 -3.57
N ARG A 192 10.73 14.60 -3.99
CA ARG A 192 11.99 14.55 -4.73
C ARG A 192 11.97 13.40 -5.71
N GLY A 193 12.91 13.43 -6.64
CA GLY A 193 13.23 12.30 -7.50
C GLY A 193 13.36 10.99 -6.72
N GLY A 194 12.71 9.94 -7.20
CA GLY A 194 12.64 8.65 -6.52
C GLY A 194 11.62 8.61 -5.37
N GLY A 195 10.76 9.61 -5.22
CA GLY A 195 9.77 9.66 -4.15
C GLY A 195 8.49 8.88 -4.45
N THR A 196 7.90 8.28 -3.41
CA THR A 196 6.52 7.76 -3.42
C THR A 196 5.62 8.66 -2.57
N VAL A 197 4.62 9.26 -3.20
CA VAL A 197 3.59 10.11 -2.60
C VAL A 197 2.38 9.27 -2.24
N VAL A 198 1.88 9.40 -1.01
CA VAL A 198 0.60 8.81 -0.59
C VAL A 198 -0.45 9.89 -0.31
N LEU A 199 -1.61 9.70 -0.94
CA LEU A 199 -2.88 10.42 -0.77
C LEU A 199 -4.02 9.37 -0.68
N HIS A 200 -5.26 9.82 -0.52
CA HIS A 200 -6.44 8.97 -0.42
C HIS A 200 -7.50 9.44 -1.44
N ASP A 201 -8.11 8.51 -2.16
CA ASP A 201 -9.13 8.82 -3.17
C ASP A 201 -10.56 8.72 -2.62
N THR A 202 -10.74 8.46 -1.33
CA THR A 202 -12.03 8.32 -0.63
C THR A 202 -11.95 8.88 0.79
N ASP A 203 -13.11 9.18 1.38
CA ASP A 203 -13.27 9.56 2.78
C ASP A 203 -13.75 8.40 3.69
N ARG A 204 -13.90 7.17 3.16
CA ARG A 204 -14.51 6.03 3.89
C ARG A 204 -13.84 5.70 5.22
N HIS A 205 -12.52 5.89 5.30
CA HIS A 205 -11.72 5.64 6.50
C HIS A 205 -11.08 6.92 7.06
N ALA A 206 -11.59 8.08 6.63
CA ALA A 206 -11.07 9.41 6.92
C ALA A 206 -12.19 10.39 7.29
N GLN A 207 -11.89 11.69 7.31
CA GLN A 207 -12.90 12.71 7.61
C GLN A 207 -13.81 12.94 6.38
N PRO A 208 -15.14 13.10 6.55
CA PRO A 208 -16.06 13.29 5.44
C PRO A 208 -15.64 14.47 4.54
N GLY A 209 -15.60 14.24 3.23
CA GLY A 209 -15.24 15.24 2.23
C GLY A 209 -13.75 15.64 2.22
N CYS A 210 -12.86 14.84 2.82
CA CYS A 210 -11.44 15.15 2.80
C CYS A 210 -10.76 14.85 1.45
N TRP A 211 -11.31 13.93 0.65
CA TRP A 211 -10.76 13.54 -0.65
C TRP A 211 -10.72 14.72 -1.65
N GLN A 212 -11.59 15.72 -1.51
CA GLN A 212 -11.58 16.93 -2.33
C GLN A 212 -10.27 17.71 -2.19
N ALA A 213 -9.66 17.71 -1.00
CA ALA A 213 -8.38 18.38 -0.78
C ALA A 213 -7.24 17.69 -1.54
N ALA A 214 -7.21 16.35 -1.53
CA ALA A 214 -6.25 15.56 -2.32
C ALA A 214 -6.45 15.78 -3.82
N LEU A 215 -7.69 15.71 -4.29
CA LEU A 215 -8.04 15.93 -5.69
C LEU A 215 -7.59 17.30 -6.19
N ALA A 216 -7.92 18.36 -5.43
CA ALA A 216 -7.55 19.73 -5.78
C ALA A 216 -6.04 20.01 -5.65
N ALA A 217 -5.28 19.17 -4.93
CA ALA A 217 -3.83 19.27 -4.84
C ALA A 217 -3.11 18.67 -6.07
N LEU A 218 -3.74 17.78 -6.84
CA LEU A 218 -3.07 17.07 -7.94
C LEU A 218 -2.38 18.00 -8.95
N PRO A 219 -3.00 19.09 -9.44
CA PRO A 219 -2.33 19.99 -10.38
C PRO A 219 -1.09 20.66 -9.78
N LEU A 220 -1.12 21.00 -8.49
CA LEU A 220 0.02 21.59 -7.78
C LEU A 220 1.19 20.61 -7.68
N LEU A 221 0.89 19.36 -7.31
CA LEU A 221 1.90 18.31 -7.15
C LEU A 221 2.51 17.90 -8.50
N VAL A 222 1.67 17.66 -9.51
CA VAL A 222 2.15 17.31 -10.87
C VAL A 222 2.90 18.47 -11.51
N GLY A 223 2.45 19.71 -11.31
CA GLY A 223 3.15 20.91 -11.76
C GLY A 223 4.54 21.04 -11.14
N ALA A 224 4.67 20.81 -9.83
CA ALA A 224 5.96 20.83 -9.14
C ALA A 224 6.91 19.73 -9.64
N CYS A 225 6.41 18.51 -9.85
CA CYS A 225 7.21 17.42 -10.46
C CYS A 225 7.73 17.83 -11.85
N ARG A 226 6.86 18.35 -12.71
CA ARG A 226 7.23 18.80 -14.07
C ARG A 226 8.26 19.92 -14.05
N ALA A 227 8.08 20.91 -13.18
CA ALA A 227 9.04 22.01 -13.01
C ALA A 227 10.43 21.51 -12.55
N ALA A 228 10.47 20.41 -11.80
CA ALA A 228 11.70 19.74 -11.37
C ALA A 228 12.23 18.72 -12.40
N GLY A 229 11.63 18.59 -13.58
CA GLY A 229 12.03 17.62 -14.61
C GLY A 229 11.71 16.17 -14.25
N LEU A 230 10.80 15.93 -13.31
CA LEU A 230 10.41 14.60 -12.83
C LEU A 230 9.19 14.07 -13.59
N THR A 231 9.25 12.80 -13.95
CA THR A 231 8.10 12.05 -14.45
C THR A 231 7.21 11.59 -13.29
N VAL A 232 5.89 11.55 -13.52
CA VAL A 232 4.90 11.07 -12.53
C VAL A 232 4.22 9.83 -13.08
N GLY A 233 4.14 8.78 -12.27
CA GLY A 233 3.63 7.50 -12.73
C GLY A 233 3.30 6.52 -11.61
N PRO A 234 2.94 5.29 -11.96
CA PRO A 234 2.67 4.20 -11.03
C PRO A 234 3.95 3.56 -10.48
N LEU A 235 3.83 2.81 -9.38
CA LEU A 235 4.92 2.08 -8.72
C LEU A 235 5.58 1.03 -9.61
N ARG A 236 4.83 0.33 -10.48
CA ARG A 236 5.40 -0.61 -11.46
C ARG A 236 6.45 0.03 -12.39
N GLU A 237 6.37 1.35 -12.61
CA GLU A 237 7.30 2.12 -13.45
C GLU A 237 8.38 2.84 -12.62
N HIS A 238 8.27 2.80 -11.29
CA HIS A 238 9.09 3.58 -10.37
C HIS A 238 10.49 3.00 -10.13
N GLY A 239 10.72 1.72 -10.44
CA GLY A 239 12.05 1.12 -10.35
C GLY A 239 12.54 0.86 -8.92
N ILE A 240 11.64 0.62 -7.97
CA ILE A 240 12.03 0.19 -6.61
C ILE A 240 12.72 -1.18 -6.68
N ALA A 241 13.93 -1.25 -6.15
CA ALA A 241 14.76 -2.46 -6.13
C ALA A 241 13.98 -3.68 -5.58
N ARG A 242 14.11 -4.82 -6.27
CA ARG A 242 13.64 -6.11 -5.74
C ARG A 242 14.68 -6.60 -4.72
N PRO A 243 14.28 -7.05 -3.53
CA PRO A 243 15.17 -7.83 -2.68
C PRO A 243 15.70 -9.02 -3.47
N ALA A 244 16.98 -9.34 -3.35
CA ALA A 244 17.53 -10.56 -3.94
C ALA A 244 16.71 -11.77 -3.43
N PRO A 245 16.37 -12.75 -4.28
CA PRO A 245 15.75 -13.98 -3.81
C PRO A 245 16.69 -14.63 -2.79
N GLY A 246 16.25 -14.75 -1.53
CA GLY A 246 17.02 -15.44 -0.50
C GLY A 246 17.30 -16.87 -0.95
N GLY A 247 18.57 -17.28 -0.96
CA GLY A 247 19.01 -18.63 -1.31
C GLY A 247 18.36 -19.64 -0.37
N GLY A 248 17.30 -20.29 -0.84
CA GLY A 248 16.46 -21.17 -0.05
C GLY A 248 15.19 -21.50 -0.82
N GLY A 249 15.35 -21.98 -2.05
CA GLY A 249 14.25 -22.43 -2.88
C GLY A 249 13.57 -23.65 -2.27
N ALA A 250 12.44 -23.42 -1.61
CA ALA A 250 11.31 -24.30 -1.81
C ALA A 250 10.46 -23.64 -2.89
N ALA A 251 10.20 -24.35 -3.99
CA ALA A 251 9.21 -23.94 -4.96
C ALA A 251 7.93 -23.57 -4.18
N VAL A 252 7.52 -22.30 -4.28
CA VAL A 252 6.23 -21.87 -3.76
C VAL A 252 5.21 -22.66 -4.56
N ALA A 253 4.59 -23.65 -3.93
CA ALA A 253 3.43 -24.33 -4.49
C ALA A 253 2.47 -23.26 -4.99
N ASP A 254 1.94 -23.47 -6.19
CA ASP A 254 0.94 -22.61 -6.80
C ASP A 254 -0.06 -22.19 -5.70
N PRO A 255 -0.13 -20.91 -5.30
CA PRO A 255 -0.98 -20.49 -4.19
C PRO A 255 -2.47 -20.62 -4.53
N TRP A 256 -2.78 -21.05 -5.76
CA TRP A 256 -4.10 -21.17 -6.33
C TRP A 256 -4.56 -22.64 -6.36
N PRO A 257 -5.24 -23.15 -5.32
CA PRO A 257 -6.11 -24.30 -5.52
C PRO A 257 -7.23 -23.83 -6.45
N GLY A 258 -7.21 -24.28 -7.71
CA GLY A 258 -8.33 -24.12 -8.61
C GLY A 258 -9.55 -24.79 -7.98
N ASP A 259 -10.47 -23.98 -7.45
CA ASP A 259 -11.79 -24.49 -7.08
C ASP A 259 -12.47 -24.91 -8.38
N GLY A 260 -12.53 -26.22 -8.55
CA GLY A 260 -13.26 -26.88 -9.62
C GLY A 260 -14.67 -26.34 -9.69
N GLY A 261 -15.08 -25.98 -10.90
CA GLY A 261 -16.39 -25.46 -11.18
C GLY A 261 -17.50 -26.33 -10.60
N VAL A 262 -18.49 -25.68 -10.02
CA VAL A 262 -19.86 -26.18 -10.06
C VAL A 262 -20.67 -25.10 -10.75
N VAL A 263 -20.79 -25.27 -12.05
CA VAL A 263 -21.90 -24.73 -12.84
C VAL A 263 -23.16 -25.40 -12.32
N ARG A 264 -24.08 -24.60 -11.77
CA ARG A 264 -25.53 -24.77 -11.90
C ARG A 264 -26.20 -23.42 -11.90
#